data_AF-A0A1F9KG87-F1
#
_entry.id   AF-A0A1F9KG87-F1
#
_cell.length_a   1.000
_cell.length_b   1.000
_cell.length_c   1.000
_cell.angle_alpha   90.00
_cell.angle_beta   90.00
_cell.angle_gamma   90.00
#
_symmetry.space_group_name_H-M   'P 1'
#
loop_
_entity.id
_entity.type
_entity.pdbx_description
1 polymer ?
#
loop_
_entity_poly.entity_id
_entity_poly.type
_entity_poly.pdbx_seq_one_letter_code
_entity_poly.pdbx_strand_id
1 'polypeptide(L)' 'MVTRMREKGQVTIPADIRESLRLSKDSVLSVAKVGDGILLTPRPSVYEATSARFVKAAHEKRITLNDLLKDLKKIRHKDS' A
#
# COMPACT_ATOMS: atom_id res chain seq x y z
N MET A 1 -9.70 14.53 -21.03
CA MET A 1 -10.08 13.10 -21.14
C MET A 1 -11.42 12.90 -20.45
N VAL A 2 -12.36 12.20 -21.09
CA VAL A 2 -13.70 11.93 -20.51
C VAL A 2 -13.89 10.42 -20.43
N THR A 3 -14.39 9.94 -19.29
CA THR A 3 -14.69 8.51 -19.08
C THR A 3 -16.17 8.33 -18.81
N ARG A 4 -16.74 7.21 -19.25
CA ARG A 4 -18.16 6.90 -19.04
C ARG A 4 -18.33 6.21 -17.70
N MET A 5 -19.22 6.74 -16.87
CA MET A 5 -19.70 6.06 -15.67
C MET A 5 -20.47 4.80 -16.05
N ARG A 6 -20.11 3.68 -15.43
CA ARG A 6 -20.77 2.38 -15.58
C ARG A 6 -21.76 2.19 -14.45
N GLU A 7 -22.30 0.98 -14.34
CA GLU A 7 -23.22 0.62 -13.27
C GLU A 7 -22.64 0.94 -11.89
N LYS A 8 -23.52 1.34 -10.97
CA LYS A 8 -23.18 1.57 -9.55
C LYS A 8 -22.06 2.60 -9.34
N GLY A 9 -21.88 3.55 -10.26
CA GLY A 9 -20.90 4.63 -10.11
C GLY A 9 -19.45 4.23 -10.41
N GLN A 10 -19.24 3.09 -11.08
CA GLN A 10 -17.88 2.66 -11.45
C GLN A 10 -17.32 3.51 -12.59
N VAL A 11 -16.08 3.96 -12.45
CA VAL A 11 -15.33 4.69 -13.48
C VAL A 11 -13.99 4.03 -13.72
N THR A 12 -13.57 3.96 -14.97
CA THR A 12 -12.26 3.43 -15.33
C THR A 12 -11.21 4.52 -15.19
N ILE A 13 -10.19 4.29 -14.36
CA ILE A 13 -8.99 5.14 -14.28
C ILE A 13 -8.05 4.73 -15.42
N PRO A 14 -7.72 5.64 -16.35
CA PRO A 14 -6.85 5.36 -17.49
C PRO A 14 -5.41 5.04 -17.08
N ALA A 15 -4.67 4.37 -17.97
CA ALA A 15 -3.38 3.76 -17.65
C ALA A 15 -2.32 4.78 -17.20
N ASP A 16 -2.24 5.91 -17.88
CA ASP A 16 -1.37 7.05 -17.57
C ASP A 16 -1.56 7.55 -16.12
N ILE A 17 -2.80 7.72 -15.70
CA ILE A 17 -3.13 8.17 -14.34
C ILE A 17 -2.76 7.07 -13.33
N ARG A 18 -3.09 5.81 -13.61
CA ARG A 18 -2.73 4.69 -12.72
C ARG A 18 -1.22 4.58 -12.52
N GLU A 19 -0.43 4.72 -13.57
CA GLU A 19 1.03 4.64 -13.51
C GLU A 19 1.62 5.81 -12.72
N SER A 20 1.16 7.04 -13.01
CA SER A 20 1.60 8.25 -12.29
C SER A 20 1.32 8.19 -10.78
N LEU A 21 0.19 7.58 -10.40
CA LEU A 21 -0.23 7.40 -9.01
C LEU A 21 0.18 6.04 -8.42
N ARG A 22 0.93 5.22 -9.17
CA ARG A 22 1.39 3.87 -8.79
C ARG A 22 0.28 2.96 -8.28
N LEU A 23 -0.89 3.02 -8.92
CA LEU A 23 -2.07 2.24 -8.55
C LEU A 23 -2.02 0.83 -9.14
N SER A 24 -2.24 -0.16 -8.28
CA SER A 24 -2.47 -1.56 -8.64
C SER A 24 -3.96 -1.91 -8.61
N LYS A 25 -4.31 -3.12 -9.04
CA LYS A 25 -5.71 -3.62 -9.06
C LYS A 25 -6.40 -3.58 -7.69
N ASP A 26 -5.64 -3.75 -6.61
CA ASP A 26 -6.14 -3.82 -5.24
C ASP A 26 -5.88 -2.53 -4.44
N SER A 27 -5.51 -1.46 -5.13
CA SER A 27 -5.24 -0.17 -4.48
C SER A 27 -6.52 0.45 -3.93
N VAL A 28 -6.46 0.85 -2.65
CA VAL A 28 -7.56 1.53 -1.97
C VAL A 28 -7.36 3.05 -2.09
N LEU A 29 -8.39 3.72 -2.60
CA LEU A 29 -8.42 5.17 -2.76
C LEU A 29 -9.36 5.79 -1.72
N SER A 30 -8.96 6.92 -1.16
CA SER A 30 -9.88 7.81 -0.45
C SER A 30 -10.70 8.60 -1.47
N VAL A 31 -11.98 8.78 -1.19
CA VAL A 31 -12.92 9.54 -2.03
C VAL A 31 -13.43 10.73 -1.24
N ALA A 32 -13.27 11.94 -1.76
CA ALA A 32 -13.81 13.17 -1.16
C ALA A 32 -14.48 14.04 -2.21
N LYS A 33 -15.60 14.68 -1.87
CA LYS A 33 -16.20 15.72 -2.72
C LYS A 33 -15.49 17.05 -2.45
N VAL A 34 -15.00 17.70 -3.51
CA VAL A 34 -14.34 19.02 -3.44
C VAL A 34 -15.02 19.93 -4.46
N GLY A 35 -15.83 20.87 -3.96
CA GLY A 35 -16.72 21.69 -4.81
C GLY A 35 -17.66 20.79 -5.62
N ASP A 36 -17.64 20.95 -6.94
CA ASP A 36 -18.42 20.13 -7.88
C ASP A 36 -17.65 18.90 -8.40
N GLY A 37 -16.46 18.64 -7.85
CA GLY A 37 -15.60 17.53 -8.24
C GLY A 37 -15.49 16.43 -7.20
N ILE A 38 -14.92 15.29 -7.63
CA ILE A 38 -14.49 14.19 -6.76
C ILE A 38 -12.96 14.14 -6.78
N LEU A 39 -12.35 14.22 -5.60
CA LEU A 39 -10.93 13.99 -5.40
C LEU A 39 -10.70 12.54 -4.97
N LEU A 40 -9.89 11.84 -5.76
CA LEU A 40 -9.39 10.51 -5.44
C LEU A 40 -7.92 10.64 -5.04
N THR A 41 -7.58 10.18 -3.85
CA THR A 41 -6.18 10.12 -3.40
C THR A 41 -5.82 8.70 -3.01
N PRO A 42 -4.61 8.21 -3.37
CA PRO A 42 -4.10 6.97 -2.80
C PRO A 42 -4.19 7.06 -1.28
N ARG A 43 -4.84 6.09 -0.64
CA ARG A 43 -4.74 6.00 0.82
C ARG A 43 -3.27 5.64 1.09
N PRO A 44 -2.54 6.35 1.98
CA PRO A 44 -1.21 5.91 2.36
C PRO A 44 -1.33 4.47 2.80
N SER A 45 -0.60 3.59 2.12
CA SER A 45 -0.70 2.17 2.39
C SER A 45 -0.34 1.97 3.84
N VAL A 46 -1.22 1.34 4.62
CA VAL A 46 -0.88 0.93 6.00
C VAL A 46 0.43 0.15 5.97
N TYR A 47 0.71 -0.57 4.88
CA TYR A 47 1.97 -1.26 4.65
C TYR A 47 3.19 -0.35 4.61
N GLU A 48 3.16 0.81 3.93
CA GLU A 48 4.33 1.70 3.87
C GLU A 48 4.59 2.33 5.24
N ALA A 49 3.53 2.82 5.90
CA ALA A 49 3.64 3.36 7.24
C ALA A 49 4.08 2.30 8.27
N THR A 50 3.59 1.06 8.13
CA THR A 50 3.94 -0.06 9.01
C THR A 50 5.36 -0.55 8.75
N SER A 51 5.76 -0.67 7.48
CA SER A 51 7.12 -1.04 7.08
C SER A 51 8.12 0.01 7.56
N ALA A 52 7.82 1.30 7.41
CA ALA A 52 8.67 2.37 7.93
C ALA A 52 8.82 2.30 9.47
N ARG A 53 7.73 2.01 10.19
CA ARG A 53 7.78 1.78 11.64
C ARG A 53 8.59 0.53 12.00
N PHE A 54 8.46 -0.55 11.25
CA PHE A 54 9.24 -1.78 11.44
C PHE A 54 10.73 -1.55 11.24
N VAL A 55 11.12 -0.88 10.15
CA VAL A 55 12.52 -0.55 9.86
C VAL A 55 13.10 0.34 10.95
N LYS A 56 12.35 1.36 11.38
CA LYS A 56 12.78 2.25 12.48
C LYS A 56 12.99 1.48 13.78
N ALA A 57 12.03 0.64 14.18
CA ALA A 57 12.14 -0.16 15.40
C ALA A 57 13.28 -1.20 15.34
N ALA A 58 13.50 -1.81 14.16
CA ALA A 58 14.62 -2.72 13.95
C ALA A 58 15.97 -2.01 14.09
N HIS A 59 16.08 -0.79 13.55
CA HIS A 59 17.28 0.04 13.67
C HIS A 59 17.55 0.47 15.12
N GLU A 60 16.54 0.95 15.84
CA GLU A 60 16.64 1.33 17.26
C GLU A 60 17.10 0.16 18.14
N LYS A 61 16.62 -1.06 17.83
CA LYS A 61 16.99 -2.29 18.53
C LYS A 61 18.27 -2.95 17.99
N ARG A 62 18.93 -2.36 17.00
CA ARG A 62 20.13 -2.90 16.34
C ARG A 62 19.95 -4.33 15.80
N ILE A 63 18.75 -4.66 15.36
CA ILE A 63 18.43 -5.97 14.79
C ILE A 63 19.05 -6.05 13.40
N THR A 64 19.93 -7.04 13.19
CA THR A 64 20.57 -7.26 11.88
C THR A 64 19.81 -8.29 11.05
N LEU A 65 20.06 -8.31 9.74
CA LEU A 65 19.53 -9.35 8.85
C LEU A 65 19.92 -10.76 9.32
N ASN A 66 21.14 -10.91 9.84
CA ASN A 66 21.61 -12.18 10.37
C ASN A 66 20.81 -12.64 11.60
N ASP A 67 20.36 -11.72 12.44
CA ASP A 67 19.53 -12.04 13.61
C ASP A 67 18.15 -12.52 13.16
N LEU A 68 17.55 -11.83 12.18
CA LEU A 68 16.29 -12.24 11.57
C LEU A 68 16.38 -13.63 10.93
N LEU A 69 17.45 -13.91 10.17
CA LEU A 69 17.65 -15.20 9.51
C LEU A 69 17.91 -16.33 10.51
N LYS A 70 18.61 -16.07 11.62
CA LYS A 70 18.83 -17.05 12.69
C LYS A 70 17.51 -17.42 13.36
N ASP A 71 16.67 -16.43 13.68
CA ASP A 71 15.39 -16.69 14.32
C ASP A 71 14.39 -17.35 13.36
N LEU A 72 14.39 -16.99 12.08
CA LEU A 72 13.57 -17.65 11.07
C LEU A 72 13.85 -19.16 10.99
N LYS A 73 15.13 -19.56 11.06
CA LYS A 73 15.53 -20.98 11.09
C LYS A 73 15.00 -21.68 12.34
N LYS A 74 15.09 -21.04 13.51
CA LYS A 74 14.57 -21.61 14.78
C LYS A 74 13.06 -21.78 14.74
N ILE A 75 12.32 -20.80 14.21
CA ILE A 75 10.86 -20.86 14.09
C ILE A 75 10.47 -22.02 13.16
N ARG A 76 11.11 -22.12 12.00
CA ARG A 76 10.82 -23.19 11.02
C ARG A 76 11.10 -24.60 11.53
N HIS A 77 12.06 -24.77 12.44
CA HIS A 77 12.37 -26.05 13.09
C HIS A 77 11.52 -26.35 14.33
N LYS A 78 10.79 -25.36 14.87
CA LYS A 78 9.91 -25.54 16.03
C LYS A 78 8.52 -26.09 15.64
N ASP A 79 8.16 -25.93 14.37
CA ASP A 79 6.90 -26.43 13.79
C ASP A 79 7.11 -27.74 12.98
N SER A 80 8.21 -28.47 13.22
CA SER A 80 8.52 -29.79 12.61
C SER A 80 8.57 -30.90 13.65
#